data_AF-A0A0Q6Z6F8-F1
#
_entry.id   AF-A0A0Q6Z6F8-F1
#
_cell.length_a   1.000
_cell.length_b   1.000
_cell.length_c   1.000
_cell.angle_alpha   90.00
_cell.angle_beta   90.00
_cell.angle_gamma   90.00
#
_symmetry.space_group_name_H-M   'P 1'
#
loop_
_entity.id
_entity.type
_entity.pdbx_description
1 polymer ?
#
loop_
_entity_poly.entity_id
_entity_poly.type
_entity_poly.pdbx_seq_one_letter_code
_entity_poly.pdbx_strand_id
1 'polypeptide(L)' 'MNFNTEIKALLESPDTSEWLKNALTSALSRDPVDAANDAEKLLSVLDHRAAAELDAALAAVARGKDAPKTIV' A
#
# COMPACT_ATOMS: atom_id res chain seq x y z
N MET A 1 -3.37 5.34 -25.16
CA MET A 1 -2.88 4.03 -24.66
C MET A 1 -4.04 3.07 -24.66
N ASN A 2 -3.82 1.79 -24.93
CA ASN A 2 -4.85 0.75 -24.86
C ASN A 2 -4.83 0.19 -23.43
N PHE A 3 -5.92 0.28 -22.68
CA PHE A 3 -5.98 -0.15 -21.27
C PHE A 3 -5.56 -1.62 -21.09
N ASN A 4 -5.80 -2.47 -22.11
CA ASN A 4 -5.33 -3.85 -22.13
C ASN A 4 -3.80 -3.97 -22.11
N THR A 5 -3.07 -3.01 -22.70
CA THR A 5 -1.60 -2.97 -22.70
C THR A 5 -1.06 -2.66 -21.30
N GLU A 6 -1.70 -1.76 -20.56
CA GLU A 6 -1.31 -1.39 -19.19
C GLU A 6 -1.56 -2.54 -18.20
N ILE A 7 -2.74 -3.17 -18.30
CA ILE A 7 -3.07 -4.37 -17.51
C ILE A 7 -2.03 -5.46 -17.74
N LYS A 8 -1.72 -5.76 -19.01
CA LYS A 8 -0.75 -6.78 -19.38
C LYS A 8 0.64 -6.45 -18.82
N ALA A 9 1.08 -5.19 -18.94
CA ALA A 9 2.37 -4.75 -18.41
C ALA A 9 2.49 -4.97 -16.90
N LEU A 10 1.43 -4.70 -16.13
CA LEU A 10 1.42 -4.94 -14.67
C LEU A 10 1.42 -6.44 -14.33
N LEU A 11 0.63 -7.26 -15.03
CA LEU A 11 0.56 -8.70 -14.76
C LEU A 11 1.85 -9.44 -15.12
N GLU A 12 2.51 -9.04 -16.22
CA GLU A 12 3.74 -9.68 -16.71
C GLU A 12 5.02 -9.14 -16.06
N SER A 13 4.97 -7.93 -15.47
CA SER A 13 6.14 -7.32 -14.85
C SER A 13 6.64 -8.14 -13.65
N PRO A 14 7.92 -8.55 -13.60
CA PRO A 14 8.50 -9.25 -12.45
C PRO A 14 8.60 -8.35 -11.21
N ASP A 15 8.62 -7.03 -11.39
CA ASP A 15 8.72 -6.04 -10.31
C ASP A 15 7.36 -5.73 -9.67
N THR A 16 6.26 -6.16 -10.32
CA THR A 16 4.93 -6.01 -9.74
C THR A 16 4.71 -7.07 -8.68
N SER A 17 4.34 -6.62 -7.48
CA SER A 17 4.10 -7.53 -6.36
C SER A 17 2.97 -8.51 -6.67
N GLU A 18 3.11 -9.74 -6.16
CA GLU A 18 2.10 -10.79 -6.34
C GLU A 18 0.73 -10.37 -5.77
N TRP A 19 0.72 -9.58 -4.70
CA TRP A 19 -0.51 -9.02 -4.14
C TRP A 19 -1.23 -8.11 -5.15
N LEU A 20 -0.49 -7.21 -5.83
CA LEU A 20 -1.08 -6.30 -6.81
C LEU A 20 -1.54 -7.06 -8.07
N LYS A 21 -0.80 -8.07 -8.52
CA LYS A 21 -1.22 -8.93 -9.63
C LYS A 21 -2.53 -9.66 -9.32
N ASN A 22 -2.66 -10.21 -8.12
CA ASN A 22 -3.87 -10.90 -7.70
C ASN A 22 -5.06 -9.94 -7.52
N ALA A 23 -4.82 -8.74 -6.98
CA ALA A 23 -5.85 -7.70 -6.87
C ALA A 23 -6.35 -7.27 -8.25
N LEU A 24 -5.44 -7.00 -9.20
CA LEU A 24 -5.78 -6.64 -10.57
C LEU A 24 -6.53 -7.78 -11.28
N THR A 25 -6.04 -9.02 -11.18
CA THR A 25 -6.69 -10.19 -11.79
C THR A 25 -8.13 -10.36 -11.27
N SER A 26 -8.34 -10.20 -9.96
CA SER A 26 -9.67 -10.27 -9.35
C SER A 26 -10.58 -9.14 -9.82
N ALA A 27 -10.05 -7.91 -9.90
CA ALA A 27 -10.80 -6.74 -10.35
C ALA A 27 -11.31 -6.87 -11.80
N LEU A 28 -10.55 -7.51 -12.70
CA LEU A 28 -10.91 -7.68 -14.11
C LEU A 28 -12.16 -8.55 -14.34
N SER A 29 -12.59 -9.32 -13.34
CA SER A 29 -13.79 -10.15 -13.39
C SER A 29 -15.07 -9.46 -12.87
N ARG A 30 -14.94 -8.21 -12.37
CA ARG A 30 -16.04 -7.45 -11.75
C ARG A 30 -16.58 -6.37 -12.68
N ASP A 31 -17.69 -5.75 -12.28
CA ASP A 31 -18.10 -4.48 -12.86
C ASP A 31 -16.97 -3.44 -12.68
N PRO A 32 -16.57 -2.73 -13.74
CA PRO A 32 -15.42 -1.83 -13.69
C PRO A 32 -15.63 -0.60 -12.79
N VAL A 33 -16.87 -0.15 -12.58
CA VAL A 33 -17.18 0.98 -11.69
C VAL A 33 -17.05 0.55 -10.24
N ASP A 34 -17.59 -0.62 -9.88
CA ASP A 34 -17.46 -1.17 -8.53
C ASP A 34 -15.99 -1.49 -8.18
N ALA A 35 -15.25 -2.08 -9.13
CA ALA A 35 -13.84 -2.41 -8.94
C ALA A 35 -12.98 -1.15 -8.70
N ALA A 36 -13.21 -0.07 -9.46
CA ALA A 36 -12.52 1.20 -9.29
C ALA A 36 -12.83 1.84 -7.93
N ASN A 37 -14.12 1.88 -7.54
CA ASN A 37 -14.54 2.43 -6.25
C ASN A 37 -13.95 1.67 -5.06
N ASP A 38 -13.84 0.35 -5.14
CA ASP A 38 -13.23 -0.45 -4.08
C ASP A 38 -11.71 -0.31 -4.03
N ALA A 39 -11.05 -0.14 -5.17
CA ALA A 39 -9.63 0.17 -5.22
C ALA A 39 -9.31 1.52 -4.57
N GLU A 40 -10.14 2.54 -4.77
CA GLU A 40 -10.00 3.85 -4.12
C GLU A 40 -10.16 3.75 -2.59
N LYS A 41 -11.18 3.01 -2.11
CA LYS A 41 -11.36 2.75 -0.67
C LYS A 41 -10.16 2.01 -0.08
N LEU A 42 -9.66 1.01 -0.80
CA LEU A 42 -8.50 0.22 -0.38
C LEU A 42 -7.26 1.11 -0.25
N LEU A 43 -7.00 1.97 -1.23
CA LEU A 43 -5.91 2.95 -1.17
C LEU A 43 -6.04 3.84 0.08
N SER A 44 -7.22 4.42 0.32
CA SER A 44 -7.47 5.28 1.48
C SER A 44 -7.18 4.56 2.80
N VAL A 45 -7.60 3.31 2.96
CA VAL A 45 -7.33 2.52 4.17
C VAL A 45 -5.84 2.21 4.33
N LEU A 46 -5.14 1.87 3.24
CA LEU A 46 -3.71 1.57 3.27
C LEU A 46 -2.88 2.82 3.60
N ASP A 47 -3.26 3.99 3.07
CA ASP A 47 -2.61 5.27 3.37
C ASP A 47 -2.76 5.63 4.85
N HIS A 48 -3.98 5.52 5.40
CA HIS A 48 -4.19 5.74 6.83
C HIS A 48 -3.37 4.78 7.70
N ARG A 49 -3.27 3.51 7.29
CA ARG A 49 -2.43 2.54 8.01
C ARG A 49 -0.96 2.91 7.95
N ALA A 50 -0.45 3.27 6.76
CA ALA A 50 0.94 3.66 6.59
C ALA A 50 1.30 4.91 7.43
N ALA A 51 0.41 5.90 7.46
CA ALA A 51 0.57 7.08 8.31
C ALA A 51 0.62 6.72 9.80
N ALA A 52 -0.31 5.88 10.26
CA ALA A 52 -0.35 5.44 11.66
C ALA A 52 0.92 4.67 12.08
N GLU A 53 1.44 3.80 11.21
CA GLU A 53 2.70 3.07 11.46
C GLU A 53 3.91 4.02 11.53
N LEU A 54 3.96 5.03 10.65
CA LEU A 54 5.00 6.05 10.68
C LEU A 54 4.95 6.87 11.97
N ASP A 55 3.77 7.34 12.38
CA ASP A 55 3.58 8.09 13.61
C ASP A 55 4.00 7.26 14.84
N ALA A 56 3.62 5.98 14.86
CA ALA A 56 4.02 5.05 15.91
C ALA A 56 5.55 4.87 15.97
N ALA A 57 6.20 4.72 14.81
CA ALA A 57 7.66 4.60 14.71
C ALA A 57 8.37 5.88 15.18
N LEU A 58 7.89 7.06 14.78
CA LEU A 58 8.44 8.34 15.22
C LEU A 58 8.29 8.53 16.74
N ALA A 59 7.14 8.19 17.31
CA ALA A 59 6.92 8.23 18.75
C ALA A 59 7.84 7.27 19.50
N ALA A 60 8.13 6.08 18.93
CA ALA A 60 9.09 5.13 19.52
C ALA A 60 10.52 5.67 19.53
N VAL A 61 10.95 6.32 18.45
CA VAL A 61 12.28 6.96 18.36
C VAL A 61 12.42 8.10 19.37
N ALA A 62 11.38 8.93 19.54
CA ALA A 62 11.39 10.02 20.53
C ALA A 62 11.58 9.48 21.95
N ARG A 63 10.80 8.46 22.34
CA ARG A 63 10.95 7.79 23.66
C ARG A 63 12.34 7.20 23.88
N GLY A 64 12.98 6.69 22.83
CA GLY A 64 14.35 6.17 22.90
C GLY A 64 15.43 7.23 23.08
N LYS A 65 15.18 8.48 22.66
CA LYS A 65 16.11 9.62 22.83
C LYS A 65 16.06 10.23 24.24
N ASP A 66 14.92 10.07 24.93
CA ASP A 66 14.71 10.60 26.28
C ASP A 66 15.23 9.67 27.40
N ALA A 67 15.84 8.53 27.04
CA ALA A 67 16.47 7.64 28.02
C ALA A 67 17.61 8.40 28.74
N PRO A 68 17.63 8.45 30.08
CA PRO A 68 18.64 9.19 30.81
C PRO A 68 20.02 8.60 30.47
N LYS A 69 20.97 9.46 30.05
CA LYS A 69 22.37 9.07 29.98
C LYS A 69 22.80 8.72 31.41
N THR A 70 22.97 7.43 31.69
CA THR A 70 23.62 6.97 32.91
C THR A 70 25.03 7.56 32.91
N ILE A 71 25.21 8.63 33.69
CA ILE A 71 26.53 9.15 34.04
C ILE A 71 27.03 8.23 35.16
N VAL A 72 27.95 7.33 34.82
CA VAL A 72 28.85 6.64 35.75
C VAL A 72 30.28 6.88 35.31
#